data_AF-A0A2S9FWA8-F1
#
_entry.id   AF-A0A2S9FWA8-F1
#
_cell.length_a   1.000
_cell.length_b   1.000
_cell.length_c   1.000
_cell.angle_alpha   90.00
_cell.angle_beta   90.00
_cell.angle_gamma   90.00
#
_symmetry.space_group_name_H-M   'P 1'
#
loop_
_entity.id
_entity.type
_entity.pdbx_description
1 polymer ?
#
loop_
_entity_poly.entity_id
_entity_poly.type
_entity_poly.pdbx_seq_one_letter_code
_entity_poly.pdbx_strand_id
1 'polypeptide(L)'
;VGVGFLGAMTLRRIALPAAGLYPLATFGLGMVAFAAAGVAHASAFLAAYLAGVVLANSGLPHRSATRSFAEGSGWLAQIGVFVIL
;
A
#
# COMPACT_ATOMS: atom_id res chain seq x y z
N VAL A 1 0.69 -5.73 -10.39
CA VAL A 1 0.76 -7.08 -9.78
C VAL A 1 2.19 -7.47 -9.40
N GLY A 2 3.17 -7.40 -10.32
CA GLY A 2 4.57 -7.74 -10.00
C GLY A 2 5.16 -7.00 -8.80
N VAL A 3 4.92 -5.68 -8.69
CA VAL A 3 5.33 -4.87 -7.52
C VAL A 3 4.66 -5.33 -6.22
N GLY A 4 3.38 -5.70 -6.25
CA GLY A 4 2.66 -6.20 -5.09
C GLY A 4 3.18 -7.56 -4.61
N PHE A 5 3.51 -8.46 -5.53
CA PHE A 5 4.08 -9.78 -5.23
C PHE A 5 5.52 -9.68 -4.70
N LEU A 6 6.37 -8.88 -5.36
CA LEU A 6 7.74 -8.61 -4.91
C LEU A 6 7.74 -7.92 -3.55
N GLY A 7 6.85 -6.94 -3.36
CA GLY A 7 6.64 -6.27 -2.09
C GLY A 7 6.23 -7.22 -0.98
N ALA A 8 5.22 -8.07 -1.22
CA ALA A 8 4.77 -9.08 -0.27
C ALA A 8 5.90 -10.04 0.15
N MET A 9 6.67 -10.53 -0.83
CA MET A 9 7.76 -11.46 -0.60
C MET A 9 8.91 -10.83 0.20
N THR A 10 9.20 -9.56 -0.07
CA THR A 10 10.22 -8.77 0.63
C THR A 10 9.78 -8.47 2.07
N LEU A 11 8.53 -8.05 2.28
CA LEU A 11 7.99 -7.76 3.60
C LEU A 11 7.91 -9.01 4.48
N ARG A 12 7.63 -10.17 3.88
CA ARG A 12 7.61 -11.45 4.59
C ARG A 12 9.00 -11.93 5.01
N ARG A 13 10.07 -11.48 4.33
CA ARG A 13 11.47 -11.86 4.63
C ARG A 13 12.15 -10.93 5.62
N ILE A 14 11.77 -9.64 5.65
CA ILE A 14 12.46 -8.64 6.49
C ILE A 14 12.00 -8.69 7.95
N ALA A 15 10.84 -9.28 8.26
CA ALA A 15 10.30 -9.42 9.61
C ALA A 15 10.52 -8.14 10.44
N LEU A 16 9.89 -7.03 9.99
CA LEU A 16 10.17 -5.69 10.52
C LEU A 16 9.99 -5.64 12.05
N PRO A 17 10.97 -5.12 12.82
CA PRO A 17 10.96 -5.16 14.29
C PRO A 17 9.86 -4.32 14.95
N ALA A 18 9.33 -3.32 14.24
CA ALA A 18 8.33 -2.39 14.77
C ALA A 18 7.02 -2.47 13.98
N ALA A 19 5.89 -2.52 14.70
CA ALA A 19 4.55 -2.64 14.13
C ALA A 19 4.19 -1.51 13.14
N GLY A 20 4.73 -0.30 13.33
CA GLY A 20 4.48 0.86 12.46
C GLY A 20 5.22 0.83 11.11
N LEU A 21 6.29 0.04 11.00
CA LEU A 21 7.05 -0.09 9.74
C LEU A 21 6.26 -0.86 8.67
N TYR A 22 5.37 -1.78 9.08
CA TYR A 22 4.50 -2.52 8.15
C TYR A 22 3.57 -1.59 7.36
N PRO A 23 2.75 -0.72 7.99
CA PRO A 23 1.90 0.22 7.27
C PRO A 23 2.69 1.12 6.31
N LEU A 24 3.82 1.67 6.78
CA LEU A 24 4.65 2.55 5.96
C LEU A 24 5.19 1.82 4.73
N ALA A 25 5.69 0.60 4.90
CA ALA A 25 6.19 -0.20 3.79
C ALA A 25 5.07 -0.62 2.82
N THR A 26 3.88 -0.97 3.32
CA THR A 26 2.73 -1.25 2.45
C THR A 26 2.29 -0.03 1.65
N PHE A 27 2.31 1.15 2.25
CA PHE A 27 2.01 2.40 1.55
C PHE A 27 3.08 2.73 0.48
N GLY A 28 4.36 2.61 0.85
CA GLY A 28 5.48 2.79 -0.07
C GLY A 28 5.41 1.83 -1.27
N LEU A 29 5.07 0.57 -1.06
CA LEU A 29 4.86 -0.40 -2.14
C LEU A 29 3.69 -0.03 -3.05
N GLY A 30 2.61 0.53 -2.50
CA GLY A 30 1.51 1.10 -3.28
C GLY A 30 1.97 2.26 -4.17
N MET A 31 2.79 3.17 -3.64
CA MET A 31 3.37 4.29 -4.40
C MET A 31 4.34 3.83 -5.49
N VAL A 32 5.17 2.82 -5.22
CA VAL A 32 6.05 2.23 -6.25
C VAL A 32 5.21 1.58 -7.36
N ALA A 33 4.13 0.89 -7.02
CA ALA A 33 3.23 0.31 -8.01
C ALA A 33 2.55 1.38 -8.87
N PHE A 34 2.13 2.49 -8.25
CA PHE A 34 1.57 3.65 -8.94
C PHE A 34 2.60 4.26 -9.92
N ALA A 35 3.80 4.58 -9.44
CA ALA A 35 4.85 5.20 -10.24
C ALA A 35 5.31 4.29 -11.40
N ALA A 36 5.53 3.01 -11.13
CA ALA A 36 5.94 2.04 -12.15
C ALA A 36 4.89 1.90 -13.27
N ALA A 37 3.60 1.89 -12.91
CA ALA A 37 2.53 1.86 -13.91
C ALA A 37 2.42 3.18 -14.69
N GLY A 38 2.66 4.32 -14.05
CA GLY A 38 2.72 5.62 -14.72
C GLY A 38 3.82 5.67 -15.79
N VAL A 39 5.03 5.18 -15.48
CA VAL A 39 6.14 5.07 -16.44
C VAL A 39 5.82 4.07 -17.56
N ALA A 40 5.08 3.01 -17.27
CA ALA A 40 4.65 2.02 -18.23
C ALA A 40 3.42 2.44 -19.08
N HIS A 41 2.94 3.69 -18.96
CA HIS A 41 1.71 4.17 -19.60
C HIS A 41 0.46 3.33 -19.30
N ALA A 42 0.45 2.67 -18.14
CA ALA A 42 -0.66 1.88 -17.65
C ALA A 42 -1.46 2.67 -16.57
N SER A 43 -2.62 2.14 -16.17
CA SER A 43 -3.41 2.75 -15.10
C SER A 43 -2.72 2.64 -13.74
N ALA A 44 -2.18 3.76 -13.27
CA ALA A 44 -1.47 3.86 -11.99
C ALA A 44 -2.39 3.59 -10.78
N PHE A 45 -3.64 4.06 -10.85
CA PHE A 45 -4.67 3.77 -9.83
C PHE A 45 -4.96 2.27 -9.72
N LEU A 46 -5.16 1.59 -10.86
CA LEU A 46 -5.41 0.15 -10.86
C LEU A 46 -4.19 -0.64 -10.36
N ALA A 47 -2.99 -0.20 -10.70
CA ALA A 47 -1.75 -0.84 -10.24
C ALA A 47 -1.58 -0.73 -8.72
N ALA A 48 -1.83 0.44 -8.14
CA ALA A 48 -1.80 0.66 -6.70
C ALA A 48 -2.88 -0.15 -5.98
N TYR A 49 -4.11 -0.19 -6.53
CA TYR A 49 -5.21 -1.00 -6.01
C TYR A 49 -4.85 -2.49 -5.97
N LEU A 50 -4.39 -3.05 -7.10
CA LEU A 50 -3.99 -4.46 -7.18
C LEU A 50 -2.83 -4.78 -6.25
N ALA A 51 -1.85 -3.88 -6.09
CA ALA A 51 -0.76 -4.06 -5.13
C ALA A 51 -1.29 -4.13 -3.69
N GLY A 52 -2.22 -3.24 -3.32
CA GLY A 52 -2.88 -3.25 -2.01
C GLY A 52 -3.68 -4.52 -1.76
N VAL A 53 -4.46 -5.00 -2.74
CA VAL A 53 -5.21 -6.27 -2.64
C VAL A 53 -4.27 -7.45 -2.42
N VAL A 54 -3.17 -7.54 -3.18
CA VAL A 54 -2.17 -8.61 -3.01
C VAL A 54 -1.56 -8.55 -1.61
N LEU A 55 -1.14 -7.38 -1.14
CA LEU A 55 -0.54 -7.18 0.18
C LEU A 55 -1.50 -7.53 1.32
N ALA A 56 -2.77 -7.12 1.22
CA ALA A 56 -3.80 -7.44 2.20
C ALA A 56 -4.07 -8.95 2.28
N ASN A 57 -4.06 -9.63 1.13
CA ASN A 57 -4.26 -11.08 1.05
C ASN A 57 -3.01 -11.91 1.43
N SER A 58 -1.83 -11.29 1.50
CA SER A 58 -0.55 -11.96 1.79
C SER A 58 -0.37 -12.37 3.25
N GLY A 59 -1.29 -11.96 4.11
CA GLY A 59 -1.32 -12.40 5.50
C GLY A 59 -0.21 -11.84 6.39
N LEU A 60 0.18 -10.57 6.18
CA LEU A 60 1.27 -9.91 6.92
C LEU A 60 1.11 -9.95 8.45
N PRO A 61 2.20 -9.93 9.23
CA PRO A 61 2.17 -9.64 10.68
C PRO A 61 1.63 -8.22 10.96
N HIS A 62 1.02 -7.98 12.13
CA HIS A 62 0.51 -6.65 12.54
C HIS A 62 -0.54 -6.02 11.59
N ARG A 63 -1.50 -6.84 11.12
CA ARG A 63 -2.56 -6.43 10.17
C ARG A 63 -3.44 -5.30 10.69
N SER A 64 -3.72 -5.26 11.99
CA SER A 64 -4.55 -4.22 12.60
C SER A 64 -3.93 -2.83 12.42
N ALA A 65 -2.64 -2.68 12.73
CA ALA A 65 -1.92 -1.42 12.56
C ALA A 65 -1.90 -0.95 11.09
N THR A 66 -1.67 -1.89 10.16
CA THR A 66 -1.67 -1.59 8.72
C THR A 66 -3.05 -1.13 8.24
N ARG A 67 -4.11 -1.79 8.70
CA ARG A 67 -5.49 -1.45 8.35
C ARG A 67 -5.91 -0.10 8.93
N SER A 68 -5.64 0.16 10.22
CA SER A 68 -5.98 1.44 10.85
C SER A 68 -5.27 2.63 10.18
N PHE A 69 -4.02 2.44 9.75
CA PHE A 69 -3.30 3.46 8.98
C PHE A 69 -3.93 3.71 7.60
N ALA A 70 -4.30 2.65 6.88
CA ALA A 70 -4.96 2.76 5.58
C ALA A 70 -6.32 3.45 5.69
N GLU A 71 -7.11 3.10 6.70
CA GLU A 71 -8.40 3.75 7.00
C GLU A 71 -8.19 5.23 7.31
N GLY A 72 -7.27 5.58 8.23
CA GLY A 72 -6.97 6.98 8.56
C GLY A 72 -6.48 7.79 7.35
N SER A 73 -5.66 7.19 6.48
CA SER A 73 -5.22 7.80 5.23
C SER A 73 -6.39 8.06 4.28
N GLY A 74 -7.34 7.11 4.19
CA GLY A 74 -8.57 7.26 3.42
C GLY A 74 -9.45 8.41 3.93
N TRP A 75 -9.61 8.52 5.25
CA TRP A 75 -10.32 9.66 5.88
C TRP A 75 -9.66 10.99 5.56
N LEU A 76 -8.32 11.08 5.65
CA LEU A 76 -7.58 12.30 5.30
C LEU A 76 -7.77 12.67 3.82
N ALA A 77 -7.69 11.69 2.92
CA ALA A 77 -7.93 11.91 1.50
C ALA A 77 -9.35 12.41 1.23
N GLN A 78 -10.35 11.82 1.92
CA GLN A 78 -11.75 12.23 1.80
C GLN A 78 -11.98 13.65 2.32
N ILE A 79 -11.44 14.00 3.49
CA ILE A 79 -11.51 15.36 4.02
C ILE A 79 -10.84 16.35 3.05
N GLY A 80 -9.67 15.99 2.53
CA GLY A 80 -8.95 16.82 1.56
C GLY A 80 -9.76 17.10 0.31
N VAL A 81 -10.43 16.09 -0.25
CA VAL A 81 -11.34 16.27 -1.39
C VAL A 81 -12.49 17.20 -1.04
N PHE A 82 -13.11 17.04 0.13
CA PHE A 82 -14.21 17.95 0.55
C PHE A 82 -13.78 19.40 0.76
N VAL A 83 -12.53 19.64 1.18
CA VAL A 83 -12.02 21.00 1.40
C VAL A 83 -11.68 21.72 0.09
N ILE A 84 -11.28 20.96 -0.94
CA ILE A 84 -10.89 21.51 -2.24
C ILE A 84 -12.12 21.80 -3.14
N LEU A 85 -13.22 21.08 -2.93
CA LEU A 85 -14.50 21.26 -3.64
C LEU A 85 -15.27 22.47 -3.12
#